data_AF-A0A837KSI0-F1
#
_entry.id   AF-A0A837KSI0-F1
#
_cell.length_a   1.000
_cell.length_b   1.000
_cell.length_c   1.000
_cell.angle_alpha   90.00
_cell.angle_beta   90.00
_cell.angle_gamma   90.00
#
_symmetry.space_group_name_H-M   'P 1'
#
loop_
_entity.id
_entity.type
_entity.pdbx_description
1 polymer ?
#
loop_
_entity_poly.entity_id
_entity_poly.type
_entity_poly.pdbx_seq_one_letter_code
_entity_poly.pdbx_strand_id
1 'polypeptide(L)' 'MAKGKKIKKKDTRQHPNQMQLKIVSSHTCQICKQQCARGLAYLEQMSRPGAIGFGVPCILTRQKP' A
#
# COMPACT_ATOMS: atom_id res chain seq x y z
N MET A 1 -36.95 17.18 -26.18
CA MET A 1 -36.83 16.07 -25.21
C MET A 1 -35.39 16.01 -24.71
N ALA A 2 -35.15 16.28 -23.43
CA ALA A 2 -33.81 16.47 -22.89
C ALA A 2 -33.06 15.13 -22.75
N LYS A 3 -31.89 15.02 -23.38
CA LYS A 3 -30.96 13.89 -23.25
C LYS A 3 -30.47 13.81 -21.80
N GLY A 4 -30.94 12.81 -21.06
CA GLY A 4 -30.53 12.55 -19.69
C GLY A 4 -29.02 12.33 -19.57
N LYS A 5 -28.35 13.21 -18.84
CA LYS A 5 -26.94 13.07 -18.47
C LYS A 5 -26.81 11.85 -17.55
N LYS A 6 -26.15 10.79 -18.00
CA LYS A 6 -25.78 9.66 -17.13
C LYS A 6 -24.75 10.15 -16.11
N ILE A 7 -25.24 10.52 -14.92
CA ILE A 7 -24.38 10.82 -13.78
C ILE A 7 -23.77 9.48 -13.34
N LYS A 8 -22.48 9.26 -13.66
CA LYS A 8 -21.71 8.16 -13.08
C LYS A 8 -21.74 8.34 -11.55
N LYS A 9 -22.46 7.47 -10.84
CA LYS A 9 -22.41 7.40 -9.39
C LYS A 9 -20.94 7.17 -9.01
N LYS A 10 -20.33 8.11 -8.29
CA LYS A 10 -19.01 7.92 -7.70
C LYS A 10 -19.12 6.72 -6.78
N ASP A 11 -18.27 5.72 -6.98
CA ASP A 11 -18.20 4.55 -6.11
C ASP A 11 -17.82 5.04 -4.70
N THR A 12 -18.78 5.01 -3.78
CA THR A 12 -18.65 5.50 -2.40
C THR A 12 -17.91 4.52 -1.49
N ARG A 13 -17.40 3.38 -2.02
CA ARG A 13 -16.74 2.36 -1.20
C ARG A 13 -15.30 2.72 -0.86
N GLN A 14 -14.69 3.62 -1.63
CA GLN A 14 -13.37 4.16 -1.33
C GLN A 14 -13.53 5.57 -0.78
N HIS A 15 -13.27 5.75 0.53
CA HIS A 15 -13.13 7.09 1.09
C HIS A 15 -12.02 7.81 0.30
N PRO A 16 -12.21 9.08 -0.10
CA PRO A 16 -11.22 9.83 -0.88
C PRO A 16 -9.86 9.97 -0.19
N ASN A 17 -9.80 9.73 1.13
CA ASN A 17 -8.57 9.76 1.93
C ASN A 17 -7.93 8.37 2.12
N GLN A 18 -8.49 7.30 1.56
CA GLN A 18 -7.87 5.97 1.62
C GLN A 18 -6.74 5.91 0.60
N MET A 19 -5.52 6.11 1.09
CA MET A 19 -4.34 5.98 0.26
C MET A 19 -4.05 4.50 0.01
N GLN A 20 -4.13 4.09 -1.26
CA GLN A 20 -3.79 2.74 -1.66
C GLN A 20 -2.26 2.58 -1.61
N LEU A 21 -1.79 1.79 -0.66
CA LEU A 21 -0.39 1.41 -0.52
C LEU A 21 -0.23 -0.02 -1.04
N LYS A 22 0.85 -0.30 -1.79
CA LYS A 22 1.16 -1.68 -2.16
C LYS A 22 1.74 -2.41 -0.96
N ILE A 23 1.26 -3.63 -0.71
CA ILE A 23 1.91 -4.56 0.21
C ILE A 23 3.15 -5.12 -0.49
N VAL A 24 4.30 -5.00 0.15
CA VAL A 24 5.59 -5.50 -0.36
C VAL A 24 6.18 -6.54 0.58
N SER A 25 7.01 -7.45 0.05
CA SER A 25 7.69 -8.47 0.83
C SER A 25 9.01 -7.98 1.42
N SER A 26 9.63 -8.79 2.27
CA SER A 26 10.89 -8.49 2.96
C SER A 26 12.02 -8.30 1.97
N HIS A 27 12.06 -9.11 0.91
CA HIS A 27 13.03 -8.97 -0.17
C HIS A 27 13.03 -7.57 -0.77
N THR A 28 11.84 -7.02 -1.07
CA THR A 28 11.71 -5.65 -1.60
C THR A 28 12.21 -4.61 -0.61
N CYS A 29 11.93 -4.78 0.68
CA CYS A 29 12.45 -3.89 1.72
C CYS A 29 13.98 -3.99 1.85
N GLN A 30 14.56 -5.18 1.71
CA GLN A 30 16.01 -5.40 1.81
C GLN A 30 16.79 -4.73 0.68
N ILE A 31 16.28 -4.79 -0.55
CA ILE A 31 16.92 -4.15 -1.71
C ILE A 31 16.58 -2.65 -1.85
N CYS A 32 15.68 -2.13 -1.00
CA CYS A 32 15.21 -0.76 -1.12
C CYS A 32 16.34 0.22 -0.77
N LYS A 33 16.67 1.11 -1.71
CA LYS A 33 17.68 2.17 -1.48
C LYS A 33 17.24 3.18 -0.42
N GLN A 34 15.92 3.36 -0.26
CA GLN A 34 15.33 4.25 0.72
C GLN A 34 14.67 3.42 1.82
N GLN A 35 15.45 3.11 2.85
CA GLN A 35 14.94 2.41 4.03
C GLN A 35 13.91 3.28 4.77
N CYS A 36 12.82 2.67 5.21
CA CYS A 36 11.76 3.34 5.97
C CYS A 36 11.49 2.60 7.26
N ALA A 37 11.01 3.30 8.29
CA ALA A 37 10.78 2.74 9.62
C ALA A 37 9.90 1.46 9.59
N ARG A 38 8.87 1.44 8.73
CA ARG A 38 8.01 0.25 8.53
C ARG A 38 8.76 -0.93 7.94
N GLY A 39 9.62 -0.68 6.95
CA GLY A 39 10.42 -1.72 6.30
C GLY A 39 11.48 -2.29 7.24
N LEU A 40 12.16 -1.43 8.01
CA LEU A 40 13.14 -1.84 9.00
C LEU A 40 12.51 -2.72 10.10
N ALA A 41 11.40 -2.28 10.69
CA ALA A 41 10.68 -3.08 11.69
C ALA A 41 10.22 -4.44 11.12
N TYR A 42 9.79 -4.48 9.86
CA TYR A 42 9.40 -5.72 9.20
C TYR A 42 10.60 -6.65 8.96
N LEU A 43 11.76 -6.12 8.59
CA LEU A 43 13.00 -6.89 8.44
C LEU A 43 13.48 -7.45 9.79
N GLU A 44 13.43 -6.65 10.86
CA GLU A 44 13.75 -7.10 12.22
C GLU A 44 12.82 -8.23 12.68
N GLN A 45 11.53 -8.13 12.38
CA GLN A 45 10.56 -9.20 12.66
C GLN A 45 10.88 -10.46 11.85
N MET A 46 11.22 -10.32 10.56
CA MET A 46 11.57 -11.43 9.68
C MET A 46 12.91 -12.09 10.02
N SER A 47 13.80 -11.39 10.73
CA SER A 47 15.07 -11.95 11.18
C SER A 47 14.91 -12.95 12.33
N ARG A 48 13.72 -13.07 12.93
CA ARG A 48 13.45 -14.02 14.02
C ARG A 48 13.16 -15.41 13.47
N PRO A 49 13.74 -16.47 14.05
CA PRO A 49 13.45 -17.84 13.63
C PRO A 49 11.96 -18.15 13.81
N GLY A 50 11.32 -18.70 12.78
CA GLY A 50 9.89 -19.00 12.77
C GLY A 50 8.97 -17.83 12.41
N ALA A 51 9.51 -16.68 12.01
CA ALA A 51 8.69 -15.55 11.58
C ALA A 51 8.02 -15.80 10.23
N ILE A 52 6.71 -15.54 10.16
CA ILE A 52 5.91 -15.59 8.92
C ILE A 52 5.58 -14.16 8.50
N GLY A 53 5.98 -13.82 7.28
CA GLY A 53 5.82 -12.49 6.72
C GLY A 53 4.55 -12.33 5.89
N PHE A 54 3.64 -11.46 6.32
CA PHE A 54 2.42 -11.11 5.57
C PHE A 54 2.60 -9.90 4.62
N GLY A 55 3.83 -9.39 4.53
CA GLY A 55 4.18 -8.18 3.80
C GLY A 55 3.88 -6.90 4.58
N VAL A 56 4.44 -5.79 4.10
CA VAL A 56 4.31 -4.47 4.73
C VAL A 56 3.79 -3.44 3.73
N PRO A 57 2.84 -2.57 4.11
CA PRO A 57 2.37 -1.49 3.26
C PRO A 57 3.48 -0.45 3.01
N CYS A 58 3.97 -0.39 1.77
CA CYS A 58 5.05 0.50 1.39
C CYS A 58 4.57 1.93 1.19
N ILE A 59 5.01 2.82 2.08
CA ILE A 59 4.69 4.26 2.03
C ILE A 59 5.25 4.96 0.78
N LEU A 60 6.26 4.38 0.13
CA LEU A 60 6.88 4.94 -1.07
C LEU A 60 6.13 4.54 -2.34
N THR A 61 5.32 3.47 -2.29
CA THR A 61 4.49 3.03 -3.42
C THR A 61 3.15 3.75 -3.53
N ARG A 62 2.95 4.81 -2.75
CA ARG A 62 1.80 5.72 -2.84
C ARG A 62 1.65 6.12 -4.31
N GLN A 63 0.58 5.64 -4.97
CA GLN A 63 0.21 6.22 -6.26
C GLN A 63 -0.17 7.67 -5.99
N LYS A 64 0.44 8.62 -6.73
CA LYS A 64 0.03 10.02 -6.67
C LYS A 64 -1.47 10.07 -6.99
N PRO A 65 -2.26 10.85 -6.23
CA PRO A 65 -3.69 10.99 -6.48
C PRO A 65 -3.97 11.54 -7.89
#